data_AF-A0A7Z2M4K7-F1
#
_entry.id   AF-A0A7Z2M4K7-F1
#
_cell.length_a   1.000
_cell.length_b   1.000
_cell.length_c   1.000
_cell.angle_alpha   90.00
_cell.angle_beta   90.00
_cell.angle_gamma   90.00
#
_symmetry.space_group_name_H-M   'P 1'
#
loop_
_entity.id
_entity.type
_entity.pdbx_description
1 polymer ?
#
loop_
_entity_poly.entity_id
_entity_poly.type
_entity_poly.pdbx_seq_one_letter_code
_entity_poly.pdbx_strand_id
1 'polypeptide(L)'
;MTLSYLINREKFVDKDLFRHMFETQIKKEFGDNASFATREYVHDRKYRKHRVSGRIIGGGPEGVSQLYEIVHTLITDEERGRIFPGAFDLGSFQDIPAERCKYVALESEIYNETKIDPEEVLKTIKKRIADLLDKKFSNFFSKNPSKSLKVLKTLYRFQRDYRFLFTLLAPPHKTGKPSFEIRDSYGIDGSNEEVEIISDLKTHLSFEIPRERLRAITSAYGQMRGVLDAIEEMLIQQAASQCGNNLKKFELIVQYMSDCIESILKIEDREPVELPLDELLFTYLIQLEFSHHVAASSHLFDAVIANQPPFVESWSTIGQLMSNLGFQGISAQHFIRSTDDLIKDFTSGTSSFINFYSTIFDREIDSATYSKALPLFEKLLKVHSYSEAYKNIRFTIAIGAMALVLTELHESTPYKPYWYGQGNITGGLVEFLKSVRFEHINLDSPEGSTRYWTGRLDYFTYAMVGQETIFKARLIFNKTINESIIRILETLDLDLLDEKLSLFVSTNGGTAL
;
A
#
# COMPACT_ATOMS: atom_id res chain seq x y z
N MET A 1 15.42 -18.39 -9.79
CA MET A 1 16.75 -17.83 -9.46
C MET A 1 16.60 -16.33 -9.54
N THR A 2 16.25 -15.74 -8.40
CA THR A 2 15.80 -14.35 -8.27
C THR A 2 17.02 -13.44 -8.29
N LEU A 3 16.94 -12.33 -9.04
CA LEU A 3 18.01 -11.34 -9.27
C LEU A 3 18.45 -10.54 -8.02
N SER A 4 18.17 -11.05 -6.82
CA SER A 4 18.37 -10.36 -5.54
C SER A 4 19.79 -10.42 -4.98
N TYR A 5 20.75 -11.07 -5.66
CA TYR A 5 22.09 -11.32 -5.10
C TYR A 5 23.24 -10.48 -5.67
N LEU A 6 22.98 -9.41 -6.43
CA LEU A 6 24.03 -8.60 -7.07
C LEU A 6 24.14 -7.15 -6.58
N ILE A 7 23.60 -6.81 -5.41
CA ILE A 7 23.64 -5.42 -4.93
C ILE A 7 24.55 -5.31 -3.71
N ASN A 8 25.85 -5.24 -3.99
CA ASN A 8 26.79 -4.51 -3.16
C ASN A 8 28.03 -4.14 -3.99
N ARG A 9 27.95 -3.01 -4.70
CA ARG A 9 29.02 -2.08 -5.11
C ARG A 9 28.61 -1.29 -6.36
N GLU A 10 28.82 0.02 -6.33
CA GLU A 10 28.79 0.96 -7.46
C GLU A 10 29.88 0.68 -8.53
N LYS A 11 30.11 -0.59 -8.89
CA LYS A 11 31.05 -0.97 -9.95
C LYS A 11 30.34 -1.91 -10.93
N PHE A 12 30.03 -1.35 -12.09
CA PHE A 12 29.57 -2.02 -13.31
C PHE A 12 28.29 -2.85 -13.16
N VAL A 13 27.15 -2.15 -13.17
CA VAL A 13 25.96 -2.73 -13.82
C VAL A 13 26.33 -2.92 -15.29
N ASP A 14 26.45 -4.16 -15.73
CA ASP A 14 26.75 -4.48 -17.13
C ASP A 14 25.54 -4.09 -18.00
N LYS A 15 25.55 -2.86 -18.49
CA LYS A 15 24.46 -2.29 -19.31
C LYS A 15 24.16 -3.17 -20.51
N ASP A 16 25.18 -3.80 -21.10
CA ASP A 16 25.02 -4.64 -22.27
C ASP A 16 24.32 -5.94 -21.92
N LEU A 17 24.65 -6.52 -20.76
CA LEU A 17 23.91 -7.66 -20.20
C LEU A 17 22.44 -7.33 -19.98
N PHE A 18 22.12 -6.20 -19.31
CA PHE A 18 20.73 -5.80 -19.07
C PHE A 18 19.97 -5.53 -20.38
N ARG A 19 20.60 -4.85 -21.33
CA ARG A 19 20.02 -4.65 -22.68
C ARG A 19 19.73 -5.99 -23.35
N HIS A 20 20.69 -6.92 -23.35
CA HIS A 20 20.51 -8.25 -23.95
C HIS A 20 19.39 -9.05 -23.27
N MET A 21 19.30 -8.99 -21.93
CA MET A 21 18.26 -9.66 -21.16
C MET A 21 16.86 -9.13 -21.51
N PHE A 22 16.67 -7.80 -21.52
CA PHE A 22 15.36 -7.22 -21.85
C PHE A 22 14.97 -7.45 -23.30
N GLU A 23 15.89 -7.33 -24.25
CA GLU A 23 15.62 -7.68 -25.65
C GLU A 23 15.18 -9.14 -25.79
N THR A 24 15.90 -10.07 -25.14
CA THR A 24 15.57 -11.50 -25.20
C THR A 24 14.20 -11.78 -24.60
N GLN A 25 13.87 -11.16 -23.48
CA GLN A 25 12.56 -11.32 -22.82
C GLN A 25 11.42 -10.78 -23.70
N ILE A 26 11.58 -9.59 -24.27
CA ILE A 26 10.58 -8.96 -25.14
C ILE A 26 10.37 -9.79 -26.40
N LYS A 27 11.45 -10.28 -27.03
CA LYS A 27 11.34 -11.12 -28.23
C LYS A 27 10.64 -12.45 -27.95
N LYS A 28 10.92 -13.05 -26.79
CA LYS A 28 10.25 -14.27 -26.37
C LYS A 28 8.74 -14.09 -26.20
N GLU A 29 8.30 -12.93 -25.69
CA GLU A 29 6.88 -12.67 -25.39
C GLU A 29 6.11 -12.09 -26.60
N PHE A 30 6.76 -11.26 -27.41
CA PHE A 30 6.12 -10.48 -28.47
C PHE A 30 6.66 -10.76 -29.89
N GLY A 31 7.57 -11.72 -30.04
CA GLY A 31 8.17 -12.16 -31.30
C GLY A 31 9.52 -11.50 -31.63
N ASP A 32 10.29 -12.11 -32.53
CA ASP A 32 11.69 -11.75 -32.82
C ASP A 32 11.91 -10.30 -33.28
N ASN A 33 10.87 -9.66 -33.83
CA ASN A 33 10.90 -8.28 -34.32
C ASN A 33 10.62 -7.24 -33.21
N ALA A 34 10.19 -7.68 -32.02
CA ALA A 34 9.93 -6.79 -30.90
C ALA A 34 11.25 -6.31 -30.27
N SER A 35 11.26 -5.06 -29.79
CA SER A 35 12.41 -4.44 -29.13
C SER A 35 11.95 -3.36 -28.16
N PHE A 36 12.69 -3.19 -27.05
CA PHE A 36 12.39 -2.11 -26.10
C PHE A 36 12.70 -0.72 -26.68
N ALA A 37 13.57 -0.63 -27.68
CA ALA A 37 14.03 0.62 -28.29
C ALA A 37 13.07 1.13 -29.38
N THR A 38 11.76 0.95 -29.17
CA THR A 38 10.71 1.31 -30.12
C THR A 38 9.63 2.15 -29.45
N ARG A 39 9.04 3.07 -30.22
CA ARG A 39 7.89 3.85 -29.78
C ARG A 39 6.74 2.96 -29.32
N GLU A 40 6.51 1.85 -30.02
CA GLU A 40 5.42 0.91 -29.74
C GLU A 40 5.56 0.29 -28.35
N TYR A 41 6.74 -0.22 -27.99
CA TYR A 41 6.99 -0.81 -26.68
C TYR A 41 6.75 0.17 -25.53
N VAL A 42 7.26 1.40 -25.67
CA VAL A 42 7.18 2.43 -24.63
C VAL A 42 5.74 2.94 -24.46
N HIS A 43 4.94 2.99 -25.52
CA HIS A 43 3.70 3.74 -25.51
C HIS A 43 2.40 2.96 -25.71
N ASP A 44 2.45 1.77 -26.31
CA ASP A 44 1.24 0.99 -26.61
C ASP A 44 0.79 0.19 -25.38
N ARG A 45 -0.52 0.22 -25.07
CA ARG A 45 -1.13 -0.57 -23.98
C ARG A 45 -0.77 -2.05 -24.02
N LYS A 46 -0.56 -2.65 -25.20
CA LYS A 46 -0.30 -4.10 -25.30
C LYS A 46 1.00 -4.55 -24.60
N TYR A 47 1.96 -3.65 -24.41
CA TYR A 47 3.21 -3.93 -23.69
C TYR A 47 3.18 -3.51 -22.20
N ARG A 48 2.06 -2.93 -21.72
CA ARG A 48 1.98 -2.31 -20.38
C ARG A 48 2.35 -3.27 -19.28
N LYS A 49 1.69 -4.42 -19.24
CA LYS A 49 1.96 -5.47 -18.26
C LYS A 49 3.45 -5.79 -18.22
N HIS A 50 4.05 -6.12 -19.35
CA HIS A 50 5.47 -6.47 -19.40
C HIS A 50 6.38 -5.37 -18.85
N ARG A 51 6.17 -4.10 -19.24
CA ARG A 51 7.06 -3.00 -18.86
C ARG A 51 6.93 -2.53 -17.41
N VAL A 52 5.85 -2.90 -16.71
CA VAL A 52 5.63 -2.54 -15.28
C VAL A 52 5.70 -3.73 -14.32
N SER A 53 5.51 -4.96 -14.79
CA SER A 53 5.48 -6.17 -13.94
C SER A 53 6.85 -6.62 -13.43
N GLY A 54 7.94 -6.28 -14.15
CA GLY A 54 9.31 -6.56 -13.73
C GLY A 54 9.89 -5.42 -12.91
N ARG A 55 10.01 -5.59 -11.57
CA ARG A 55 10.81 -4.69 -10.73
C ARG A 55 12.27 -5.14 -10.80
N ILE A 56 13.16 -4.29 -11.32
CA ILE A 56 14.54 -4.67 -11.66
C ILE A 56 15.51 -4.49 -10.49
N ILE A 57 15.22 -3.57 -9.56
CA ILE A 57 16.16 -3.17 -8.50
C ILE A 57 15.42 -3.08 -7.16
N GLY A 58 15.72 -3.99 -6.23
CA GLY A 58 15.21 -3.94 -4.85
C GLY A 58 13.80 -4.51 -4.66
N GLY A 59 13.59 -5.18 -3.52
CA GLY A 59 12.27 -5.68 -3.07
C GLY A 59 11.51 -4.70 -2.16
N GLY A 60 11.92 -3.43 -2.14
CA GLY A 60 11.37 -2.39 -1.27
C GLY A 60 10.90 -1.15 -2.06
N PRO A 61 10.63 -0.01 -1.40
CA PRO A 61 10.13 1.22 -2.04
C PRO A 61 11.05 1.81 -3.13
N GLU A 62 12.30 1.35 -3.20
CA GLU A 62 13.28 1.71 -4.24
C GLU A 62 13.13 0.89 -5.54
N GLY A 63 12.21 -0.08 -5.56
CA GLY A 63 11.78 -0.81 -6.74
C GLY A 63 11.47 0.13 -7.89
N VAL A 64 12.10 -0.06 -9.06
CA VAL A 64 11.73 0.67 -10.30
C VAL A 64 11.20 -0.29 -11.36
N SER A 65 10.27 0.21 -12.18
CA SER A 65 9.68 -0.55 -13.28
C SER A 65 10.72 -0.84 -14.37
N GLN A 66 10.43 -1.83 -15.21
CA GLN A 66 11.29 -2.12 -16.35
C GLN A 66 11.41 -0.95 -17.31
N LEU A 67 10.30 -0.26 -17.58
CA LEU A 67 10.31 0.93 -18.43
C LEU A 67 11.18 2.05 -17.85
N TYR A 68 11.18 2.25 -16.53
CA TYR A 68 11.99 3.27 -15.88
C TYR A 68 13.48 3.04 -16.17
N GLU A 69 13.97 1.82 -15.93
CA GLU A 69 15.39 1.50 -16.14
C GLU A 69 15.79 1.61 -17.61
N ILE A 70 14.92 1.17 -18.52
CA ILE A 70 15.14 1.28 -19.96
C ILE A 70 15.33 2.74 -20.37
N VAL A 71 14.36 3.61 -20.04
CA VAL A 71 14.36 4.99 -20.52
C VAL A 71 15.43 5.83 -19.83
N HIS A 72 15.68 5.60 -18.55
CA HIS A 72 16.69 6.39 -17.85
C HIS A 72 18.09 5.92 -18.19
N THR A 73 18.37 4.60 -18.26
CA THR A 73 19.75 4.04 -18.26
C THR A 73 20.20 3.39 -19.54
N LEU A 74 19.30 2.72 -20.25
CA LEU A 74 19.70 1.79 -21.29
C LEU A 74 19.63 2.39 -22.68
N ILE A 75 18.64 3.25 -22.98
CA ILE A 75 18.47 3.80 -24.33
C ILE A 75 19.58 4.81 -24.69
N THR A 76 20.02 4.77 -25.95
CA THR A 76 20.91 5.79 -26.52
C THR A 76 20.12 7.03 -26.95
N ASP A 77 20.81 8.14 -27.26
CA ASP A 77 20.17 9.35 -27.78
C ASP A 77 19.48 9.12 -29.14
N GLU A 78 20.07 8.27 -29.99
CA GLU A 78 19.47 7.89 -31.27
C GLU A 78 18.19 7.06 -31.07
N GLU A 79 18.21 6.10 -30.14
CA GLU A 79 17.03 5.32 -29.76
C GLU A 79 15.95 6.22 -29.15
N ARG A 80 16.36 7.18 -28.29
CA ARG A 80 15.44 8.17 -27.71
C ARG A 80 14.74 8.98 -28.79
N GLY A 81 15.45 9.44 -29.82
CA GLY A 81 14.85 10.15 -30.96
C GLY A 81 13.82 9.30 -31.73
N ARG A 82 14.02 7.98 -31.81
CA ARG A 82 13.07 7.04 -32.43
C ARG A 82 11.85 6.75 -31.55
N ILE A 83 12.05 6.69 -30.23
CA ILE A 83 10.99 6.43 -29.25
C ILE A 83 10.09 7.65 -29.07
N PHE A 84 10.67 8.85 -29.01
CA PHE A 84 9.98 10.12 -28.76
C PHE A 84 10.13 11.09 -29.95
N PRO A 85 9.56 10.75 -31.13
CA PRO A 85 9.77 11.52 -32.35
C PRO A 85 9.04 12.88 -32.34
N GLY A 86 7.97 13.02 -31.57
CA GLY A 86 7.18 14.25 -31.47
C GLY A 86 7.86 15.31 -30.61
N ALA A 87 7.62 16.58 -30.92
CA ALA A 87 8.15 17.67 -30.12
C ALA A 87 7.51 17.67 -28.72
N PHE A 88 6.22 17.32 -28.65
CA PHE A 88 5.47 17.26 -27.40
C PHE A 88 5.42 15.86 -26.77
N ASP A 89 6.30 14.93 -27.17
CA ASP A 89 6.47 13.68 -26.44
C ASP A 89 7.27 13.93 -25.15
N LEU A 90 6.70 13.53 -23.99
CA LEU A 90 7.44 13.55 -22.73
C LEU A 90 8.56 12.50 -22.81
N GLY A 91 9.81 12.92 -22.68
CA GLY A 91 11.01 12.11 -22.92
C GLY A 91 11.81 12.56 -24.15
N SER A 92 11.23 13.44 -24.97
CA SER A 92 11.92 14.14 -26.06
C SER A 92 12.74 15.29 -25.49
N PHE A 93 14.07 15.27 -25.63
CA PHE A 93 14.93 16.38 -25.19
C PHE A 93 15.04 17.50 -26.23
N GLN A 94 14.09 17.58 -27.17
CA GLN A 94 14.02 18.67 -28.12
C GLN A 94 13.62 19.97 -27.41
N ASP A 95 14.43 21.01 -27.59
CA ASP A 95 14.10 22.36 -27.16
C ASP A 95 13.04 22.97 -28.09
N ILE A 96 11.88 23.27 -27.52
CA ILE A 96 10.78 23.92 -28.24
C ILE A 96 10.81 25.42 -27.89
N PRO A 97 11.00 26.32 -28.87
CA PRO A 97 10.89 27.75 -28.64
C PRO A 97 9.53 28.11 -28.03
N ALA A 98 9.52 29.04 -27.07
CA ALA A 98 8.31 29.40 -26.32
C ALA A 98 7.15 29.85 -27.23
N GLU A 99 7.44 30.49 -28.37
CA GLU A 99 6.45 30.95 -29.34
C GLU A 99 5.73 29.81 -30.06
N ARG A 100 6.34 28.62 -30.07
CA ARG A 100 5.80 27.39 -30.67
C ARG A 100 5.08 26.51 -29.64
N CYS A 101 5.26 26.75 -28.34
CA CYS A 101 4.54 26.07 -27.28
C CYS A 101 3.08 26.58 -27.18
N LYS A 102 2.23 26.16 -28.13
CA LYS A 102 0.81 26.54 -28.20
C LYS A 102 -0.09 25.30 -28.20
N TYR A 103 -1.29 25.42 -27.64
CA TYR A 103 -2.27 24.32 -27.66
C TYR A 103 -2.58 23.83 -29.07
N VAL A 104 -2.77 24.75 -30.03
CA VAL A 104 -3.02 24.41 -31.45
C VAL A 104 -1.88 23.58 -32.07
N ALA A 105 -0.64 23.81 -31.65
CA ALA A 105 0.50 23.02 -32.13
C ALA A 105 0.44 21.58 -31.60
N LEU A 106 0.14 21.41 -30.31
CA LEU A 106 -0.09 20.09 -29.71
C LEU A 106 -1.28 19.37 -30.35
N GLU A 107 -2.40 20.07 -30.55
CA GLU A 107 -3.61 19.54 -31.19
C GLU A 107 -3.31 19.05 -32.61
N SER A 108 -2.55 19.83 -33.38
CA SER A 108 -2.11 19.46 -34.73
C SER A 108 -1.21 18.23 -34.73
N GLU A 109 -0.26 18.13 -33.78
CA GLU A 109 0.62 16.96 -33.64
C GLU A 109 -0.19 15.70 -33.33
N ILE A 110 -1.10 15.74 -32.34
CA ILE A 110 -1.96 14.60 -31.99
C ILE A 110 -2.91 14.22 -33.14
N TYR A 111 -3.50 15.21 -33.83
CA TYR A 111 -4.35 14.93 -34.99
C TYR A 111 -3.56 14.26 -36.10
N ASN A 112 -2.33 14.70 -36.38
CA ASN A 112 -1.49 14.09 -37.40
C ASN A 112 -1.14 12.64 -37.07
N GLU A 113 -0.90 12.33 -35.79
CA GLU A 113 -0.60 10.97 -35.31
C GLU A 113 -1.83 10.06 -35.31
N THR A 114 -2.98 10.55 -34.87
CA THR A 114 -4.14 9.70 -34.53
C THR A 114 -5.34 9.85 -35.46
N LYS A 115 -5.34 10.88 -36.31
CA LYS A 115 -6.46 11.30 -37.18
C LYS A 115 -7.76 11.57 -36.43
N ILE A 116 -7.67 11.86 -35.13
CA ILE A 116 -8.81 12.16 -34.25
C ILE A 116 -8.61 13.55 -33.66
N ASP A 117 -9.66 14.37 -33.69
CA ASP A 117 -9.65 15.70 -33.08
C ASP A 117 -9.47 15.61 -31.55
N PRO A 118 -8.41 16.20 -30.98
CA PRO A 118 -8.13 16.11 -29.56
C PRO A 118 -8.74 17.24 -28.72
N GLU A 119 -9.30 18.30 -29.31
CA GLU A 119 -9.61 19.56 -28.61
C GLU A 119 -10.44 19.37 -27.33
N GLU A 120 -11.61 18.73 -27.44
CA GLU A 120 -12.52 18.54 -26.30
C GLU A 120 -11.96 17.60 -25.23
N VAL A 121 -11.15 16.61 -25.63
CA VAL A 121 -10.47 15.70 -24.69
C VAL A 121 -9.39 16.46 -23.92
N LEU A 122 -8.57 17.27 -24.60
CA LEU A 122 -7.52 18.07 -23.95
C LEU A 122 -8.13 19.12 -23.01
N LYS A 123 -9.23 19.76 -23.40
CA LYS A 123 -9.99 20.69 -22.56
C LYS A 123 -10.51 20.00 -21.29
N THR A 124 -11.07 18.79 -21.44
CA THR A 124 -11.52 17.98 -20.30
C THR A 124 -10.37 17.59 -19.38
N ILE A 125 -9.24 17.17 -19.93
CA ILE A 125 -8.04 16.83 -19.15
C ILE A 125 -7.53 18.03 -18.37
N LYS A 126 -7.42 19.22 -18.98
CA LYS A 126 -7.00 20.45 -18.29
C LYS A 126 -7.88 20.79 -17.10
N LYS A 127 -9.21 20.63 -17.23
CA LYS A 127 -10.16 20.81 -16.13
C LYS A 127 -9.91 19.79 -15.01
N ARG A 128 -9.78 18.50 -15.36
CA ARG A 128 -9.58 17.42 -14.39
C ARG A 128 -8.22 17.52 -13.67
N ILE A 129 -7.16 17.98 -14.33
CA ILE A 129 -5.88 18.28 -13.67
C ILE A 129 -6.06 19.41 -12.65
N ALA A 130 -6.80 20.46 -13.02
CA ALA A 130 -7.06 21.55 -12.09
C ALA A 130 -7.87 21.09 -10.88
N ASP A 131 -8.86 20.22 -11.09
CA ASP A 131 -9.65 19.61 -10.02
C ASP A 131 -8.82 18.64 -9.17
N LEU A 132 -7.82 17.94 -9.73
CA LEU A 132 -6.95 17.02 -8.98
C LEU A 132 -5.96 17.78 -8.09
N LEU A 133 -5.26 18.76 -8.66
CA LEU A 133 -4.14 19.47 -8.03
C LEU A 133 -4.54 20.78 -7.34
N ASP A 134 -5.84 21.09 -7.32
CA ASP A 134 -6.42 22.34 -6.80
C ASP A 134 -5.73 23.61 -7.34
N LYS A 135 -5.18 23.52 -8.56
CA LYS A 135 -4.42 24.58 -9.24
C LYS A 135 -4.74 24.61 -10.71
N LYS A 136 -5.16 25.78 -11.22
CA LYS A 136 -5.54 25.96 -12.63
C LYS A 136 -4.39 25.55 -13.57
N PHE A 137 -4.71 24.82 -14.63
CA PHE A 137 -3.71 24.39 -15.62
C PHE A 137 -2.90 25.55 -16.23
N SER A 138 -3.52 26.73 -16.39
CA SER A 138 -2.86 27.95 -16.86
C SER A 138 -1.66 28.38 -16.01
N ASN A 139 -1.67 28.04 -14.71
CA ASN A 139 -0.59 28.38 -13.79
C ASN A 139 0.66 27.54 -14.10
N PHE A 140 0.49 26.27 -14.48
CA PHE A 140 1.61 25.42 -14.92
C PHE A 140 2.08 25.83 -16.32
N PHE A 141 1.12 26.07 -17.23
CA PHE A 141 1.42 26.44 -18.60
C PHE A 141 2.20 27.75 -18.71
N SER A 142 1.86 28.77 -17.92
CA SER A 142 2.59 30.05 -17.91
C SER A 142 4.03 29.92 -17.41
N LYS A 143 4.32 28.97 -16.52
CA LYS A 143 5.66 28.77 -15.96
C LYS A 143 6.54 27.88 -16.82
N ASN A 144 5.99 26.79 -17.34
CA ASN A 144 6.71 25.89 -18.24
C ASN A 144 5.76 25.38 -19.35
N PRO A 145 5.61 26.16 -20.44
CA PRO A 145 4.72 25.81 -21.54
C PRO A 145 5.06 24.47 -22.20
N SER A 146 6.35 24.24 -22.49
CA SER A 146 6.83 23.02 -23.14
C SER A 146 6.49 21.78 -22.31
N LYS A 147 6.86 21.78 -21.03
CA LYS A 147 6.58 20.66 -20.14
C LYS A 147 5.10 20.41 -19.96
N SER A 148 4.32 21.47 -19.76
CA SER A 148 2.88 21.37 -19.57
C SER A 148 2.19 20.72 -20.78
N LEU A 149 2.60 21.06 -22.01
CA LEU A 149 2.06 20.45 -23.23
C LEU A 149 2.48 18.99 -23.37
N LYS A 150 3.72 18.65 -23.03
CA LYS A 150 4.20 17.25 -23.04
C LYS A 150 3.41 16.36 -22.08
N VAL A 151 3.22 16.82 -20.84
CA VAL A 151 2.39 16.12 -19.85
C VAL A 151 0.95 15.99 -20.33
N LEU A 152 0.40 17.05 -20.94
CA LEU A 152 -0.96 17.03 -21.49
C LEU A 152 -1.12 16.00 -22.62
N LYS A 153 -0.12 15.84 -23.50
CA LYS A 153 -0.07 14.77 -24.52
C LYS A 153 -0.04 13.38 -23.88
N THR A 154 0.80 13.19 -22.86
CA THR A 154 0.89 11.92 -22.12
C THR A 154 -0.46 11.56 -21.50
N LEU A 155 -1.11 12.48 -20.79
CA LEU A 155 -2.41 12.25 -20.18
C LEU A 155 -3.52 12.00 -21.22
N TYR A 156 -3.45 12.64 -22.39
CA TYR A 156 -4.36 12.34 -23.51
C TYR A 156 -4.28 10.88 -23.94
N ARG A 157 -3.06 10.35 -24.09
CA ARG A 157 -2.84 8.94 -24.43
C ARG A 157 -3.43 8.00 -23.38
N PHE A 158 -3.09 8.22 -22.10
CA PHE A 158 -3.62 7.38 -21.01
C PHE A 158 -5.14 7.48 -20.86
N GLN A 159 -5.73 8.66 -21.04
CA GLN A 159 -7.18 8.87 -20.97
C GLN A 159 -7.93 8.17 -22.12
N ARG A 160 -7.29 8.00 -23.27
CA ARG A 160 -7.82 7.21 -24.39
C ARG A 160 -7.75 5.71 -24.12
N ASP A 161 -6.64 5.26 -23.54
CA ASP A 161 -6.47 3.85 -23.19
C ASP A 161 -7.36 3.42 -22.03
N TYR A 162 -7.62 4.33 -21.09
CA TYR A 162 -8.42 4.09 -19.90
C TYR A 162 -9.36 5.26 -19.60
N ARG A 163 -10.63 5.08 -19.98
CA ARG A 163 -11.67 6.12 -19.89
C ARG A 163 -11.85 6.70 -18.48
N PHE A 164 -11.61 5.91 -17.44
CA PHE A 164 -11.82 6.29 -16.04
C PHE A 164 -10.56 6.81 -15.33
N LEU A 165 -9.52 7.22 -16.08
CA LEU A 165 -8.22 7.62 -15.53
C LEU A 165 -8.34 8.60 -14.37
N PHE A 166 -9.02 9.74 -14.55
CA PHE A 166 -9.12 10.74 -13.49
C PHE A 166 -10.04 10.34 -12.32
N THR A 167 -10.90 9.34 -12.50
CA THR A 167 -11.62 8.73 -11.37
C THR A 167 -10.68 7.87 -10.53
N LEU A 168 -9.78 7.13 -11.19
CA LEU A 168 -8.73 6.33 -10.55
C LEU A 168 -7.70 7.22 -9.83
N LEU A 169 -7.34 8.36 -10.43
CA LEU A 169 -6.36 9.29 -9.86
C LEU A 169 -6.93 10.22 -8.79
N ALA A 170 -8.24 10.19 -8.52
CA ALA A 170 -8.87 11.10 -7.57
C ALA A 170 -8.58 10.66 -6.11
N PRO A 171 -8.18 11.59 -5.23
CA PRO A 171 -7.82 11.25 -3.86
C PRO A 171 -9.06 10.94 -3.02
N PRO A 172 -8.93 10.18 -1.93
CA PRO A 172 -10.07 9.68 -1.16
C PRO A 172 -10.89 10.79 -0.50
N HIS A 173 -10.28 11.92 -0.14
CA HIS A 173 -11.00 13.07 0.44
C HIS A 173 -11.94 13.75 -0.57
N LYS A 174 -11.71 13.59 -1.89
CA LYS A 174 -12.61 14.09 -2.95
C LYS A 174 -13.68 13.07 -3.33
N THR A 175 -13.37 11.78 -3.28
CA THR A 175 -14.29 10.71 -3.72
C THR A 175 -15.14 10.13 -2.61
N GLY A 176 -14.71 10.25 -1.34
CA GLY A 176 -15.27 9.54 -0.19
C GLY A 176 -15.05 8.02 -0.25
N LYS A 177 -14.15 7.54 -1.11
CA LYS A 177 -13.94 6.11 -1.41
C LYS A 177 -12.48 5.70 -1.26
N PRO A 178 -11.99 5.57 -0.01
CA PRO A 178 -10.64 5.08 0.22
C PRO A 178 -10.52 3.60 -0.17
N SER A 179 -9.30 3.17 -0.55
CA SER A 179 -9.07 1.81 -1.07
C SER A 179 -7.62 1.41 -0.86
N PHE A 180 -7.41 0.19 -0.37
CA PHE A 180 -6.07 -0.38 -0.24
C PHE A 180 -5.47 -0.87 -1.58
N GLU A 181 -6.26 -0.87 -2.64
CA GLU A 181 -5.88 -1.45 -3.94
C GLU A 181 -5.26 -0.43 -4.91
N ILE A 182 -5.20 0.85 -4.52
CA ILE A 182 -4.46 1.88 -5.24
C ILE A 182 -2.98 1.74 -4.91
N ARG A 183 -2.22 1.13 -5.83
CA ARG A 183 -0.77 0.91 -5.66
C ARG A 183 -0.01 1.10 -6.96
N ASP A 184 1.30 1.30 -6.84
CA ASP A 184 2.19 1.41 -8.00
C ASP A 184 2.86 0.08 -8.43
N SER A 185 2.75 -0.98 -7.64
CA SER A 185 3.40 -2.29 -7.87
C SER A 185 2.58 -3.47 -7.36
N TYR A 186 2.96 -4.67 -7.82
CA TYR A 186 2.46 -5.95 -7.34
C TYR A 186 0.93 -6.02 -7.34
N GLY A 187 0.33 -5.87 -8.53
CA GLY A 187 -1.10 -6.04 -8.72
C GLY A 187 -1.60 -7.38 -8.15
N ILE A 188 -2.80 -7.36 -7.61
CA ILE A 188 -3.54 -8.55 -7.17
C ILE A 188 -4.62 -8.87 -8.21
N ASP A 189 -5.04 -10.14 -8.31
CA ASP A 189 -6.08 -10.51 -9.26
C ASP A 189 -7.35 -9.69 -9.00
N GLY A 190 -7.76 -8.92 -10.01
CA GLY A 190 -8.92 -8.04 -9.94
C GLY A 190 -8.64 -6.53 -9.98
N SER A 191 -7.39 -6.07 -9.76
CA SER A 191 -6.95 -4.67 -10.01
C SER A 191 -5.64 -4.58 -10.79
N ASN A 192 -5.28 -5.63 -11.52
CA ASN A 192 -4.05 -5.69 -12.30
C ASN A 192 -3.95 -4.52 -13.30
N GLU A 193 -5.03 -4.18 -14.01
CA GLU A 193 -4.99 -3.08 -14.98
C GLU A 193 -4.83 -1.71 -14.31
N GLU A 194 -5.54 -1.43 -13.22
CA GLU A 194 -5.44 -0.16 -12.48
C GLU A 194 -4.03 0.07 -11.94
N VAL A 195 -3.44 -0.95 -11.31
CA VAL A 195 -2.05 -0.91 -10.80
C VAL A 195 -1.07 -0.72 -11.95
N GLU A 196 -1.25 -1.45 -13.06
CA GLU A 196 -0.42 -1.30 -14.25
C GLU A 196 -0.50 0.12 -14.83
N ILE A 197 -1.69 0.73 -14.87
CA ILE A 197 -1.90 2.11 -15.38
C ILE A 197 -1.21 3.13 -14.48
N ILE A 198 -1.37 3.03 -13.16
CA ILE A 198 -0.71 3.94 -12.21
C ILE A 198 0.80 3.84 -12.34
N SER A 199 1.33 2.62 -12.34
CA SER A 199 2.76 2.34 -12.46
C SER A 199 3.35 2.89 -13.77
N ASP A 200 2.65 2.66 -14.88
CA ASP A 200 3.07 3.07 -16.21
C ASP A 200 3.00 4.60 -16.37
N LEU A 201 1.94 5.24 -15.90
CA LEU A 201 1.80 6.70 -15.90
C LEU A 201 2.87 7.35 -15.04
N LYS A 202 3.10 6.86 -13.82
CA LYS A 202 4.17 7.34 -12.94
C LYS A 202 5.52 7.23 -13.62
N THR A 203 5.78 6.11 -14.30
CA THR A 203 7.03 5.93 -15.05
C THR A 203 7.16 6.95 -16.18
N HIS A 204 6.12 7.16 -16.99
CA HIS A 204 6.13 8.15 -18.06
C HIS A 204 6.38 9.58 -17.56
N LEU A 205 5.78 9.96 -16.43
CA LEU A 205 5.98 11.27 -15.81
C LEU A 205 7.44 11.50 -15.37
N SER A 206 8.22 10.43 -15.17
CA SER A 206 9.62 10.54 -14.78
C SER A 206 10.60 10.85 -15.92
N PHE A 207 10.21 10.70 -17.19
CA PHE A 207 11.15 10.61 -18.32
C PHE A 207 12.08 11.81 -18.53
N GLU A 208 11.70 12.97 -18.03
CA GLU A 208 12.50 14.19 -18.12
C GLU A 208 12.83 14.78 -16.74
N ILE A 209 12.49 14.09 -15.65
CA ILE A 209 12.90 14.49 -14.29
C ILE A 209 14.36 14.04 -14.10
N PRO A 210 15.26 14.90 -13.61
CA PRO A 210 16.64 14.51 -13.34
C PRO A 210 16.73 13.31 -12.40
N ARG A 211 17.61 12.35 -12.72
CA ARG A 211 17.80 11.12 -11.94
C ARG A 211 18.08 11.36 -10.46
N GLU A 212 18.90 12.36 -10.13
CA GLU A 212 19.20 12.67 -8.73
C GLU A 212 17.96 13.22 -8.01
N ARG A 213 17.11 13.97 -8.72
CA ARG A 213 15.82 14.41 -8.15
C ARG A 213 14.87 13.25 -7.93
N LEU A 214 14.78 12.31 -8.89
CA LEU A 214 13.99 11.07 -8.75
C LEU A 214 14.47 10.22 -7.57
N ARG A 215 15.79 10.10 -7.37
CA ARG A 215 16.37 9.42 -6.21
C ARG A 215 16.01 10.13 -4.90
N ALA A 216 16.14 11.46 -4.85
CA ALA A 216 15.79 12.22 -3.65
C ALA A 216 14.32 12.02 -3.25
N ILE A 217 13.40 12.13 -4.22
CA ILE A 217 11.97 11.83 -4.02
C ILE A 217 11.80 10.39 -3.49
N THR A 218 12.31 9.40 -4.21
CA THR A 218 12.12 7.99 -3.87
C THR A 218 12.71 7.63 -2.51
N SER A 219 13.87 8.19 -2.16
CA SER A 219 14.54 7.97 -0.88
C SER A 219 13.74 8.56 0.29
N ALA A 220 13.29 9.82 0.18
CA ALA A 220 12.50 10.47 1.23
C ALA A 220 11.19 9.70 1.50
N TYR A 221 10.46 9.30 0.46
CA TYR A 221 9.25 8.49 0.61
C TYR A 221 9.53 7.07 1.13
N GLY A 222 10.68 6.48 0.77
CA GLY A 222 11.12 5.19 1.29
C GLY A 222 11.43 5.23 2.78
N GLN A 223 12.14 6.26 3.24
CA GLN A 223 12.42 6.51 4.65
C GLN A 223 11.13 6.70 5.46
N MET A 224 10.18 7.50 4.93
CA MET A 224 8.87 7.69 5.55
C MET A 224 8.17 6.36 5.84
N ARG A 225 8.14 5.43 4.87
CA ARG A 225 7.55 4.10 5.06
C ARG A 225 8.30 3.29 6.12
N GLY A 226 9.64 3.32 6.08
CA GLY A 226 10.46 2.64 7.08
C GLY A 226 10.23 3.15 8.51
N VAL A 227 10.02 4.45 8.70
CA VAL A 227 9.65 5.03 9.99
C VAL A 227 8.29 4.54 10.45
N LEU A 228 7.29 4.55 9.55
CA LEU A 228 5.93 4.12 9.86
C LEU A 228 5.84 2.64 10.27
N ASP A 229 6.61 1.76 9.64
CA ASP A 229 6.55 0.32 9.89
C ASP A 229 7.08 -0.09 11.27
N ALA A 230 8.02 0.67 11.85
CA ALA A 230 8.71 0.30 13.09
C ALA A 230 8.26 1.09 14.33
N ILE A 231 7.71 2.30 14.13
CA ILE A 231 7.51 3.23 15.24
C ILE A 231 6.36 2.81 16.18
N GLU A 232 5.30 2.20 15.66
CA GLU A 232 4.11 1.86 16.46
C GLU A 232 4.45 0.89 17.59
N GLU A 233 5.21 -0.18 17.29
CA GLU A 233 5.62 -1.17 18.30
C GLU A 233 6.52 -0.53 19.35
N MET A 234 7.48 0.30 18.92
CA MET A 234 8.37 1.03 19.82
C MET A 234 7.58 1.92 20.80
N LEU A 235 6.61 2.69 20.30
CA LEU A 235 5.80 3.61 21.12
C LEU A 235 4.96 2.84 22.15
N ILE A 236 4.38 1.69 21.76
CA ILE A 236 3.60 0.85 22.68
C ILE A 236 4.49 0.24 23.77
N GLN A 237 5.65 -0.31 23.41
CA GLN A 237 6.59 -0.88 24.38
C GLN A 237 7.05 0.19 25.38
N GLN A 238 7.28 1.41 24.91
CA GLN A 238 7.65 2.53 25.76
C GLN A 238 6.51 2.91 26.72
N ALA A 239 5.30 3.10 26.22
CA ALA A 239 4.14 3.41 27.05
C ALA A 239 3.90 2.31 28.11
N ALA A 240 4.03 1.03 27.73
CA ALA A 240 3.89 -0.10 28.64
C ALA A 240 4.98 -0.12 29.72
N SER A 241 6.24 0.18 29.38
CA SER A 241 7.34 0.23 30.35
C SER A 241 7.16 1.30 31.43
N GLN A 242 6.53 2.43 31.07
CA GLN A 242 6.34 3.58 31.97
C GLN A 242 5.06 3.49 32.80
N CYS A 243 4.08 2.69 32.38
CA CYS A 243 2.78 2.62 33.04
C CYS A 243 2.77 1.76 34.31
N GLY A 244 3.76 0.88 34.51
CA GLY A 244 3.86 0.02 35.69
C GLY A 244 2.63 -0.88 35.88
N ASN A 245 2.07 -1.41 34.78
CA ASN A 245 0.83 -2.21 34.72
C ASN A 245 -0.45 -1.47 35.15
N ASN A 246 -0.45 -0.14 35.20
CA ASN A 246 -1.65 0.66 35.46
C ASN A 246 -2.27 1.15 34.14
N LEU A 247 -3.44 0.62 33.78
CA LEU A 247 -4.14 0.96 32.53
C LEU A 247 -4.51 2.45 32.42
N LYS A 248 -4.97 3.09 33.50
CA LYS A 248 -5.28 4.53 33.48
C LYS A 248 -4.02 5.37 33.24
N LYS A 249 -2.90 4.95 33.85
CA LYS A 249 -1.60 5.59 33.62
C LYS A 249 -1.14 5.38 32.18
N PHE A 250 -1.33 4.18 31.63
CA PHE A 250 -1.03 3.86 30.24
C PHE A 250 -1.81 4.76 29.27
N GLU A 251 -3.11 4.93 29.47
CA GLU A 251 -3.94 5.84 28.64
C GLU A 251 -3.44 7.29 28.68
N LEU A 252 -3.06 7.80 29.86
CA LEU A 252 -2.49 9.13 29.99
C LEU A 252 -1.13 9.27 29.29
N ILE A 253 -0.28 8.24 29.36
CA ILE A 253 1.01 8.21 28.66
C ILE A 253 0.79 8.18 27.14
N VAL A 254 -0.16 7.36 26.66
CA VAL A 254 -0.51 7.31 25.24
C VAL A 254 -0.97 8.68 24.75
N GLN A 255 -1.87 9.35 25.48
CA GLN A 255 -2.32 10.69 25.11
C GLN A 255 -1.15 11.69 25.08
N TYR A 256 -0.31 11.71 26.13
CA TYR A 256 0.86 12.57 26.17
C TYR A 256 1.81 12.32 24.99
N MET A 257 2.08 11.05 24.67
CA MET A 257 2.92 10.68 23.54
C MET A 257 2.29 11.14 22.22
N SER A 258 0.98 10.97 22.03
CA SER A 258 0.28 11.51 20.86
C SER A 258 0.42 13.02 20.73
N ASP A 259 0.28 13.76 21.83
CA ASP A 259 0.46 15.22 21.83
C ASP A 259 1.90 15.61 21.44
N CYS A 260 2.91 14.84 21.89
CA CYS A 260 4.31 15.03 21.48
C CYS A 260 4.52 14.75 19.99
N ILE A 261 3.94 13.67 19.46
CA ILE A 261 3.99 13.31 18.03
C ILE A 261 3.42 14.47 17.21
N GLU A 262 2.23 14.95 17.57
CA GLU A 262 1.60 16.09 16.88
C GLU A 262 2.47 17.34 16.95
N SER A 263 3.06 17.63 18.11
CA SER A 263 3.93 18.80 18.27
C SER A 263 5.19 18.73 17.40
N ILE A 264 5.81 17.56 17.26
CA ILE A 264 7.04 17.39 16.48
C ILE A 264 6.76 17.48 14.99
N LEU A 265 5.72 16.77 14.55
CA LEU A 265 5.32 16.72 13.15
C LEU A 265 4.50 17.94 12.73
N LYS A 266 4.19 18.85 13.67
CA LYS A 266 3.54 20.12 13.38
C LYS A 266 4.37 20.92 12.37
N ILE A 267 3.66 21.43 11.37
CA ILE A 267 4.16 22.42 10.43
C ILE A 267 3.42 23.74 10.63
N GLU A 268 4.13 24.84 10.41
CA GLU A 268 3.49 26.15 10.27
C GLU A 268 2.81 26.24 8.89
N ASP A 269 1.81 27.11 8.77
CA ASP A 269 1.15 27.33 7.48
C ASP A 269 2.18 27.76 6.43
N ARG A 270 2.40 26.89 5.45
CA ARG A 270 3.42 27.05 4.42
C ARG A 270 2.84 26.77 3.05
N GLU A 271 3.13 27.65 2.11
CA GLU A 271 2.76 27.46 0.72
C GLU A 271 3.50 26.24 0.13
N PRO A 272 2.82 25.36 -0.62
CA PRO A 272 3.45 24.23 -1.27
C PRO A 272 4.58 24.63 -2.21
N VAL A 273 5.66 23.85 -2.22
CA VAL A 273 6.78 24.05 -3.14
C VAL A 273 6.30 23.97 -4.59
N GLU A 274 6.71 24.95 -5.38
CA GLU A 274 6.31 25.00 -6.79
C GLU A 274 7.16 24.08 -7.65
N LEU A 275 6.52 23.04 -8.20
CA LEU A 275 7.15 22.04 -9.05
C LEU A 275 6.67 22.15 -10.51
N PRO A 276 7.50 21.77 -11.49
CA PRO A 276 7.05 21.46 -12.84
C PRO A 276 5.93 20.40 -12.83
N LEU A 277 5.03 20.43 -13.82
CA LEU A 277 3.82 19.61 -13.80
C LEU A 277 4.10 18.10 -13.83
N ASP A 278 5.16 17.66 -14.52
CA ASP A 278 5.58 16.26 -14.55
C ASP A 278 6.05 15.78 -13.17
N GLU A 279 6.91 16.56 -12.51
CA GLU A 279 7.37 16.28 -11.15
C GLU A 279 6.25 16.34 -10.11
N LEU A 280 5.36 17.33 -10.23
CA LEU A 280 4.20 17.45 -9.34
C LEU A 280 3.29 16.22 -9.46
N LEU A 281 2.95 15.80 -10.67
CA LEU A 281 2.11 14.61 -10.88
C LEU A 281 2.84 13.32 -10.49
N PHE A 282 4.15 13.22 -10.73
CA PHE A 282 4.95 12.09 -10.30
C PHE A 282 4.91 11.92 -8.78
N THR A 283 5.17 13.02 -8.05
CA THR A 283 5.11 13.05 -6.58
C THR A 283 3.68 12.82 -6.08
N TYR A 284 2.67 13.42 -6.72
CA TYR A 284 1.26 13.19 -6.41
C TYR A 284 0.88 11.71 -6.50
N LEU A 285 1.33 10.97 -7.51
CA LEU A 285 1.02 9.53 -7.62
C LEU A 285 1.65 8.70 -6.50
N ILE A 286 2.82 9.10 -5.98
CA ILE A 286 3.42 8.45 -4.79
C ILE A 286 2.58 8.76 -3.55
N GLN A 287 2.15 10.01 -3.40
CA GLN A 287 1.30 10.45 -2.28
C GLN A 287 -0.12 9.88 -2.34
N LEU A 288 -0.64 9.58 -3.54
CA LEU A 288 -1.98 9.06 -3.75
C LEU A 288 -2.16 7.70 -3.07
N GLU A 289 -1.23 6.77 -3.28
CA GLU A 289 -1.21 5.47 -2.61
C GLU A 289 -1.24 5.63 -1.08
N PHE A 290 -0.39 6.51 -0.54
CA PHE A 290 -0.36 6.79 0.91
C PHE A 290 -1.68 7.39 1.41
N SER A 291 -2.23 8.37 0.70
CA SER A 291 -3.50 9.02 1.06
C SER A 291 -4.65 8.02 1.12
N HIS A 292 -4.73 7.12 0.12
CA HIS A 292 -5.69 6.04 0.09
C HIS A 292 -5.51 5.05 1.25
N HIS A 293 -4.27 4.67 1.55
CA HIS A 293 -3.94 3.78 2.66
C HIS A 293 -4.34 4.37 4.02
N VAL A 294 -4.01 5.65 4.29
CA VAL A 294 -4.36 6.33 5.54
C VAL A 294 -5.87 6.43 5.73
N ALA A 295 -6.58 6.93 4.72
CA ALA A 295 -8.02 7.08 4.79
C ALA A 295 -8.73 5.71 4.92
N ALA A 296 -8.24 4.67 4.24
CA ALA A 296 -8.79 3.33 4.34
C ALA A 296 -8.51 2.69 5.71
N SER A 297 -7.33 2.93 6.28
CA SER A 297 -6.95 2.45 7.61
C SER A 297 -7.84 3.07 8.70
N SER A 298 -8.13 4.37 8.63
CA SER A 298 -9.05 5.00 9.57
C SER A 298 -10.44 4.34 9.55
N HIS A 299 -11.02 4.13 8.36
CA HIS A 299 -12.32 3.47 8.22
C HIS A 299 -12.29 2.01 8.70
N LEU A 300 -11.21 1.29 8.40
CA LEU A 300 -11.03 -0.10 8.80
C LEU A 300 -10.94 -0.22 10.32
N PHE A 301 -10.20 0.66 10.98
CA PHE A 301 -10.06 0.65 12.44
C PHE A 301 -11.39 0.87 13.15
N ASP A 302 -12.16 1.87 12.71
CA ASP A 302 -13.51 2.10 13.23
C ASP A 302 -14.40 0.86 13.04
N ALA A 303 -14.33 0.22 11.87
CA ALA A 303 -15.09 -1.00 11.58
C ALA A 303 -14.65 -2.20 12.44
N VAL A 304 -13.36 -2.36 12.71
CA VAL A 304 -12.82 -3.45 13.54
C VAL A 304 -13.32 -3.35 14.97
N ILE A 305 -13.36 -2.15 15.56
CA ILE A 305 -13.78 -1.95 16.95
C ILE A 305 -15.30 -1.78 17.12
N ALA A 306 -16.05 -1.48 16.06
CA ALA A 306 -17.50 -1.35 16.13
C ALA A 306 -18.19 -2.65 16.59
N ASN A 307 -17.64 -3.81 16.20
CA ASN A 307 -18.17 -5.12 16.53
C ASN A 307 -17.42 -5.70 17.75
N GLN A 308 -17.89 -5.43 18.96
CA GLN A 308 -17.23 -5.93 20.17
C GLN A 308 -17.19 -7.48 20.22
N PRO A 309 -16.11 -8.11 20.71
CA PRO A 309 -16.11 -9.54 20.94
C PRO A 309 -17.22 -9.93 21.94
N PRO A 310 -17.85 -11.11 21.81
CA PRO A 310 -18.94 -11.54 22.68
C PRO A 310 -18.45 -12.06 24.04
N PHE A 311 -17.33 -11.53 24.53
CA PHE A 311 -16.66 -11.97 25.75
C PHE A 311 -15.85 -10.81 26.34
N VAL A 312 -15.50 -10.96 27.61
CA VAL A 312 -14.58 -10.06 28.33
C VAL A 312 -13.20 -10.73 28.51
N GLU A 313 -12.28 -10.06 29.20
CA GLU A 313 -11.01 -10.65 29.63
C GLU A 313 -11.23 -12.05 30.23
N SER A 314 -10.50 -13.02 29.69
CA SER A 314 -10.68 -14.45 29.98
C SER A 314 -9.37 -15.12 30.41
N TRP A 315 -8.43 -14.36 30.99
CA TRP A 315 -7.08 -14.84 31.32
C TRP A 315 -7.08 -16.04 32.28
N SER A 316 -7.93 -16.00 33.32
CA SER A 316 -8.09 -17.10 34.27
C SER A 316 -8.64 -18.37 33.61
N THR A 317 -9.64 -18.22 32.74
CA THR A 317 -10.24 -19.31 31.96
C THR A 317 -9.23 -19.90 30.97
N ILE A 318 -8.36 -19.07 30.36
CA ILE A 318 -7.24 -19.56 29.53
C ILE A 318 -6.29 -20.42 30.37
N GLY A 319 -5.94 -20.00 31.58
CA GLY A 319 -5.09 -20.80 32.49
C GLY A 319 -5.70 -22.16 32.84
N GLN A 320 -7.01 -22.21 33.04
CA GLN A 320 -7.74 -23.47 33.25
C GLN A 320 -7.74 -24.34 31.99
N LEU A 321 -7.97 -23.76 30.81
CA LEU A 321 -7.88 -24.47 29.53
C LEU A 321 -6.49 -25.08 29.34
N MET A 322 -5.42 -24.31 29.56
CA MET A 322 -4.04 -24.80 29.47
C MET A 322 -3.80 -26.00 30.41
N SER A 323 -4.34 -25.93 31.64
CA SER A 323 -4.24 -27.04 32.60
C SER A 323 -5.00 -28.28 32.15
N ASN A 324 -6.20 -28.11 31.58
CA ASN A 324 -7.04 -29.19 31.05
C ASN A 324 -6.42 -29.86 29.81
N LEU A 325 -5.62 -29.12 29.04
CA LEU A 325 -4.86 -29.64 27.90
C LEU A 325 -3.53 -30.28 28.31
N GLY A 326 -3.17 -30.26 29.60
CA GLY A 326 -1.93 -30.83 30.12
C GLY A 326 -0.71 -29.90 30.00
N PHE A 327 -0.88 -28.63 29.66
CA PHE A 327 0.19 -27.62 29.56
C PHE A 327 0.40 -26.84 30.87
N GLN A 328 0.36 -27.56 31.99
CA GLN A 328 0.45 -26.94 33.32
C GLN A 328 1.76 -26.14 33.49
N GLY A 329 1.64 -24.94 34.08
CA GLY A 329 2.78 -24.06 34.34
C GLY A 329 3.31 -23.27 33.14
N ILE A 330 2.73 -23.45 31.94
CA ILE A 330 3.11 -22.71 30.74
C ILE A 330 2.10 -21.59 30.49
N SER A 331 2.57 -20.34 30.38
CA SER A 331 1.72 -19.20 29.99
C SER A 331 1.37 -19.29 28.50
N ALA A 332 0.09 -19.16 28.16
CA ALA A 332 -0.38 -19.16 26.78
C ALA A 332 0.23 -18.04 25.92
N GLN A 333 0.65 -16.92 26.52
CA GLN A 333 1.34 -15.82 25.82
C GLN A 333 2.73 -16.20 25.31
N HIS A 334 3.40 -17.12 26.03
CA HIS A 334 4.75 -17.59 25.70
C HIS A 334 4.75 -18.96 25.04
N PHE A 335 3.58 -19.61 24.96
CA PHE A 335 3.42 -20.89 24.30
C PHE A 335 3.27 -20.68 22.80
N ILE A 336 4.27 -21.12 22.03
CA ILE A 336 4.34 -20.93 20.59
C ILE A 336 4.38 -22.29 19.92
N ARG A 337 3.56 -22.50 18.90
CA ARG A 337 3.48 -23.77 18.17
C ARG A 337 3.33 -23.53 16.68
N SER A 338 3.67 -24.54 15.87
CA SER A 338 3.38 -24.53 14.45
C SER A 338 1.88 -24.61 14.19
N THR A 339 1.42 -24.11 13.04
CA THR A 339 0.01 -24.23 12.63
C THR A 339 -0.50 -25.68 12.68
N ASP A 340 0.29 -26.64 12.20
CA ASP A 340 -0.08 -28.06 12.19
C ASP A 340 -0.26 -28.63 13.60
N ASP A 341 0.60 -28.22 14.53
CA ASP A 341 0.51 -28.66 15.93
C ASP A 341 -0.67 -28.01 16.66
N LEU A 342 -0.96 -26.73 16.40
CA LEU A 342 -2.15 -26.07 16.93
C LEU A 342 -3.42 -26.78 16.47
N ILE A 343 -3.50 -27.17 15.19
CA ILE A 343 -4.66 -27.91 14.68
C ILE A 343 -4.83 -29.25 15.40
N LYS A 344 -3.73 -29.98 15.65
CA LYS A 344 -3.78 -31.22 16.43
C LYS A 344 -4.24 -30.99 17.87
N ASP A 345 -3.76 -29.93 18.52
CA ASP A 345 -4.16 -29.57 19.88
C ASP A 345 -5.66 -29.25 19.94
N PHE A 346 -6.15 -28.43 19.01
CA PHE A 346 -7.56 -28.03 18.92
C PHE A 346 -8.50 -29.19 18.56
N THR A 347 -8.00 -30.19 17.81
CA THR A 347 -8.76 -31.39 17.45
C THR A 347 -8.78 -32.40 18.59
N SER A 348 -7.62 -32.73 19.17
CA SER A 348 -7.52 -33.70 20.26
C SER A 348 -8.14 -33.20 21.57
N GLY A 349 -8.07 -31.89 21.83
CA GLY A 349 -8.65 -31.23 22.99
C GLY A 349 -10.10 -30.77 22.82
N THR A 350 -10.86 -31.30 21.85
CA THR A 350 -12.19 -30.80 21.45
C THR A 350 -13.10 -30.51 22.64
N SER A 351 -13.26 -31.44 23.59
CA SER A 351 -14.14 -31.25 24.75
C SER A 351 -13.70 -30.09 25.66
N SER A 352 -12.39 -29.92 25.85
CA SER A 352 -11.82 -28.82 26.65
C SER A 352 -12.06 -27.47 25.99
N PHE A 353 -11.90 -27.38 24.67
CA PHE A 353 -12.16 -26.16 23.91
C PHE A 353 -13.65 -25.83 23.82
N ILE A 354 -14.52 -26.81 23.60
CA ILE A 354 -15.97 -26.63 23.63
C ILE A 354 -16.40 -26.04 24.98
N ASN A 355 -15.95 -26.63 26.09
CA ASN A 355 -16.27 -26.13 27.41
C ASN A 355 -15.74 -24.70 27.63
N PHE A 356 -14.50 -24.44 27.20
CA PHE A 356 -13.89 -23.11 27.28
C PHE A 356 -14.71 -22.06 26.51
N TYR A 357 -15.00 -22.29 25.23
CA TYR A 357 -15.72 -21.33 24.41
C TYR A 357 -17.19 -21.18 24.85
N SER A 358 -17.82 -22.26 25.32
CA SER A 358 -19.17 -22.16 25.87
C SER A 358 -19.22 -21.29 27.12
N THR A 359 -18.18 -21.38 27.94
CA THR A 359 -18.02 -20.55 29.14
C THR A 359 -17.80 -19.08 28.78
N ILE A 360 -16.85 -18.78 27.89
CA ILE A 360 -16.52 -17.37 27.62
C ILE A 360 -17.58 -16.64 26.80
N PHE A 361 -18.36 -17.34 25.98
CA PHE A 361 -19.46 -16.75 25.20
C PHE A 361 -20.80 -16.75 25.93
N ASP A 362 -20.87 -17.34 27.13
CA ASP A 362 -22.12 -17.55 27.87
C ASP A 362 -23.24 -18.20 27.01
N ARG A 363 -22.86 -19.18 26.18
CA ARG A 363 -23.77 -19.93 25.30
C ARG A 363 -23.22 -21.31 24.99
N GLU A 364 -24.08 -22.29 24.76
CA GLU A 364 -23.63 -23.64 24.41
C GLU A 364 -23.00 -23.67 23.01
N ILE A 365 -21.83 -24.31 22.90
CA ILE A 365 -21.22 -24.68 21.62
C ILE A 365 -21.26 -26.18 21.47
N ASP A 366 -22.05 -26.67 20.52
CA ASP A 366 -22.12 -28.09 20.26
C ASP A 366 -20.92 -28.60 19.43
N SER A 367 -20.73 -29.91 19.45
CA SER A 367 -19.66 -30.59 18.72
C SER A 367 -19.76 -30.39 17.19
N ALA A 368 -20.97 -30.23 16.65
CA ALA A 368 -21.17 -30.03 15.21
C ALA A 368 -20.69 -28.65 14.75
N THR A 369 -20.95 -27.61 15.54
CA THR A 369 -20.53 -26.22 15.32
C THR A 369 -19.02 -26.12 15.45
N TYR A 370 -18.44 -26.70 16.50
CA TYR A 370 -17.00 -26.74 16.67
C TYR A 370 -16.30 -27.48 15.52
N SER A 371 -16.84 -28.62 15.09
CA SER A 371 -16.30 -29.39 13.96
C SER A 371 -16.36 -28.60 12.64
N LYS A 372 -17.40 -27.79 12.41
CA LYS A 372 -17.49 -26.87 11.26
C LYS A 372 -16.50 -25.71 11.34
N ALA A 373 -16.10 -25.30 12.55
CA ALA A 373 -15.16 -24.22 12.78
C ALA A 373 -13.70 -24.63 12.47
N LEU A 374 -13.31 -25.87 12.75
CA LEU A 374 -11.93 -26.34 12.61
C LEU A 374 -11.28 -26.04 11.23
N PRO A 375 -11.92 -26.32 10.07
CA PRO A 375 -11.32 -26.00 8.78
C PRO A 375 -11.16 -24.50 8.51
N LEU A 376 -12.09 -23.67 9.02
CA LEU A 376 -12.01 -22.22 8.89
C LEU A 376 -10.92 -21.65 9.80
N PHE A 377 -10.82 -22.17 11.02
CA PHE A 377 -9.76 -21.86 11.97
C PHE A 377 -8.37 -22.15 11.37
N GLU A 378 -8.17 -23.36 10.84
CA GLU A 378 -6.94 -23.73 10.14
C GLU A 378 -6.62 -22.73 9.02
N LYS A 379 -7.60 -22.40 8.18
CA LYS A 379 -7.40 -21.49 7.06
C LYS A 379 -7.07 -20.07 7.53
N LEU A 380 -7.70 -19.58 8.59
CA LEU A 380 -7.40 -18.29 9.20
C LEU A 380 -5.98 -18.23 9.78
N LEU A 381 -5.53 -19.29 10.46
CA LEU A 381 -4.14 -19.37 10.94
C LEU A 381 -3.13 -19.37 9.78
N LYS A 382 -3.45 -20.04 8.68
CA LYS A 382 -2.62 -20.02 7.46
C LYS A 382 -2.57 -18.63 6.83
N VAL A 383 -3.68 -17.89 6.82
CA VAL A 383 -3.71 -16.47 6.37
C VAL A 383 -2.82 -15.62 7.25
N HIS A 384 -2.95 -15.73 8.58
CA HIS A 384 -2.17 -14.95 9.53
C HIS A 384 -0.66 -15.19 9.41
N SER A 385 -0.25 -16.47 9.26
CA SER A 385 1.16 -16.86 9.16
C SER A 385 1.72 -16.85 7.73
N TYR A 386 0.97 -16.35 6.74
CA TYR A 386 1.34 -16.54 5.33
C TYR A 386 2.65 -15.86 4.93
N SER A 387 2.86 -14.64 5.43
CA SER A 387 4.06 -13.83 5.17
C SER A 387 5.18 -14.05 6.18
N GLU A 388 4.95 -14.85 7.23
CA GLU A 388 5.94 -15.08 8.27
C GLU A 388 6.92 -16.19 7.86
N ALA A 389 8.22 -15.90 7.94
CA ALA A 389 9.28 -16.86 7.65
C ALA A 389 9.22 -18.11 8.55
N TYR A 390 8.65 -17.96 9.75
CA TYR A 390 8.44 -19.02 10.72
C TYR A 390 6.93 -19.11 11.02
N LYS A 391 6.29 -20.22 10.67
CA LYS A 391 4.85 -20.48 10.86
C LYS A 391 4.48 -20.76 12.32
N ASN A 392 5.08 -20.01 13.23
CA ASN A 392 5.04 -20.21 14.67
C ASN A 392 4.07 -19.19 15.27
N ILE A 393 2.95 -19.67 15.78
CA ILE A 393 1.86 -18.83 16.25
C ILE A 393 1.77 -18.95 17.78
N ARG A 394 1.61 -17.82 18.46
CA ARG A 394 1.33 -17.78 19.90
C ARG A 394 -0.03 -18.41 20.18
N PHE A 395 -0.12 -19.21 21.23
CA PHE A 395 -1.33 -19.94 21.57
C PHE A 395 -2.52 -19.01 21.84
N THR A 396 -2.29 -17.82 22.41
CA THR A 396 -3.34 -16.79 22.57
C THR A 396 -3.93 -16.33 21.25
N ILE A 397 -3.13 -16.20 20.18
CA ILE A 397 -3.62 -15.86 18.83
C ILE A 397 -4.48 -17.02 18.31
N ALA A 398 -4.08 -18.27 18.54
CA ALA A 398 -4.86 -19.43 18.14
C ALA A 398 -6.23 -19.48 18.85
N ILE A 399 -6.27 -19.20 20.15
CA ILE A 399 -7.54 -19.13 20.90
C ILE A 399 -8.40 -17.97 20.36
N GLY A 400 -7.80 -16.78 20.12
CA GLY A 400 -8.47 -15.65 19.50
C GLY A 400 -9.04 -15.96 18.10
N ALA A 401 -8.30 -16.69 17.28
CA ALA A 401 -8.72 -17.09 15.94
C ALA A 401 -9.93 -18.02 15.95
N MET A 402 -9.93 -19.04 16.80
CA MET A 402 -11.07 -19.93 16.94
C MET A 402 -12.28 -19.17 17.53
N ALA A 403 -12.06 -18.27 18.49
CA ALA A 403 -13.14 -17.43 19.01
C ALA A 403 -13.78 -16.55 17.93
N LEU A 404 -12.98 -15.95 17.06
CA LEU A 404 -13.45 -15.17 15.91
C LEU A 404 -14.27 -16.04 14.95
N VAL A 405 -13.77 -17.22 14.58
CA VAL A 405 -14.49 -18.16 13.70
C VAL A 405 -15.84 -18.58 14.29
N LEU A 406 -15.87 -18.95 15.58
CA LEU A 406 -17.11 -19.38 16.24
C LEU A 406 -18.11 -18.24 16.40
N THR A 407 -17.64 -17.00 16.50
CA THR A 407 -18.49 -15.80 16.51
C THR A 407 -19.10 -15.58 15.13
N GLU A 408 -18.29 -15.60 14.07
CA GLU A 408 -18.75 -15.38 12.69
C GLU A 408 -19.63 -16.52 12.14
N LEU A 409 -19.50 -17.74 12.66
CA LEU A 409 -20.41 -18.84 12.36
C LEU A 409 -21.78 -18.68 13.05
N HIS A 410 -21.85 -17.95 14.16
CA HIS A 410 -23.09 -17.67 14.87
C HIS A 410 -23.81 -16.48 14.28
N GLU A 411 -23.09 -15.36 14.11
CA GLU A 411 -23.59 -14.13 13.53
C GLU A 411 -22.49 -13.49 12.67
N SER A 412 -22.74 -13.43 11.36
CA SER A 412 -21.77 -12.91 10.39
C SER A 412 -21.70 -11.39 10.45
N THR A 413 -20.49 -10.82 10.52
CA THR A 413 -20.26 -9.36 10.47
C THR A 413 -19.59 -8.97 9.14
N PRO A 414 -20.35 -8.84 8.03
CA PRO A 414 -19.77 -8.62 6.72
C PRO A 414 -19.08 -7.26 6.62
N TYR A 415 -17.86 -7.26 6.09
CA TYR A 415 -17.11 -6.04 5.79
C TYR A 415 -17.15 -5.74 4.30
N LYS A 416 -17.20 -4.44 3.95
CA LYS A 416 -17.41 -3.97 2.58
C LYS A 416 -16.36 -2.92 2.15
N PRO A 417 -15.11 -3.32 1.90
CA PRO A 417 -14.10 -2.39 1.40
C PRO A 417 -14.40 -2.01 -0.05
N TYR A 418 -14.03 -0.78 -0.41
CA TYR A 418 -14.08 -0.33 -1.80
C TYR A 418 -12.83 -0.82 -2.56
N TRP A 419 -13.07 -1.49 -3.68
CA TRP A 419 -12.05 -1.95 -4.62
C TRP A 419 -12.23 -1.21 -5.94
N TYR A 420 -11.25 -0.40 -6.32
CA TYR A 420 -11.25 0.20 -7.65
C TYR A 420 -11.34 -0.87 -8.75
N GLY A 421 -12.18 -0.63 -9.75
CA GLY A 421 -12.46 -1.60 -10.82
C GLY A 421 -13.59 -2.60 -10.50
N GLN A 422 -13.79 -2.96 -9.23
CA GLN A 422 -14.81 -3.94 -8.81
C GLN A 422 -15.96 -3.37 -7.96
N GLY A 423 -15.82 -2.15 -7.44
CA GLY A 423 -16.80 -1.55 -6.55
C GLY A 423 -16.67 -2.04 -5.12
N ASN A 424 -17.79 -2.11 -4.40
CA ASN A 424 -17.79 -2.68 -3.05
C ASN A 424 -17.85 -4.20 -3.14
N ILE A 425 -16.80 -4.86 -2.65
CA ILE A 425 -16.84 -6.30 -2.40
C ILE A 425 -17.50 -6.56 -1.04
N THR A 426 -18.21 -7.67 -0.90
CA THR A 426 -18.94 -7.99 0.33
C THR A 426 -18.69 -9.43 0.72
N GLY A 427 -18.44 -9.68 2.01
CA GLY A 427 -18.37 -11.03 2.54
C GLY A 427 -18.08 -11.04 4.04
N GLY A 428 -18.62 -12.03 4.75
CA GLY A 428 -18.19 -12.36 6.09
C GLY A 428 -16.87 -13.12 6.08
N LEU A 429 -16.42 -13.55 7.26
CA LEU A 429 -15.16 -14.28 7.38
C LEU A 429 -15.17 -15.56 6.55
N VAL A 430 -16.31 -16.25 6.50
CA VAL A 430 -16.46 -17.52 5.78
C VAL A 430 -16.27 -17.32 4.28
N GLU A 431 -16.88 -16.29 3.69
CA GLU A 431 -16.75 -15.97 2.27
C GLU A 431 -15.31 -15.58 1.94
N PHE A 432 -14.70 -14.72 2.77
CA PHE A 432 -13.30 -14.34 2.63
C PHE A 432 -12.37 -15.55 2.67
N LEU A 433 -12.49 -16.39 3.70
CA LEU A 433 -11.64 -17.58 3.81
C LEU A 433 -11.88 -18.53 2.64
N LYS A 434 -13.10 -18.64 2.09
CA LYS A 434 -13.32 -19.44 0.87
C LYS A 434 -12.61 -18.87 -0.36
N SER A 435 -12.51 -17.55 -0.50
CA SER A 435 -11.88 -16.93 -1.67
C SER A 435 -10.36 -16.94 -1.64
N VAL A 436 -9.73 -16.92 -0.45
CA VAL A 436 -8.26 -16.88 -0.33
C VAL A 436 -7.59 -18.09 -0.97
N ARG A 437 -6.55 -17.84 -1.78
CA ARG A 437 -5.62 -18.82 -2.35
C ARG A 437 -4.19 -18.55 -1.90
N PHE A 438 -3.38 -19.62 -1.83
CA PHE A 438 -2.01 -19.61 -1.32
C PHE A 438 -0.98 -19.93 -2.44
N GLU A 439 -1.27 -19.47 -3.67
CA GLU A 439 -0.50 -19.82 -4.88
C GLU A 439 0.66 -18.83 -5.17
N HIS A 440 0.63 -17.65 -4.57
CA HIS A 440 1.57 -16.55 -4.83
C HIS A 440 2.20 -16.04 -3.53
N ILE A 441 3.36 -15.37 -3.58
CA ILE A 441 4.00 -14.83 -2.36
C ILE A 441 3.09 -13.86 -1.59
N ASN A 442 2.18 -13.18 -2.29
CA ASN A 442 1.11 -12.39 -1.71
C ASN A 442 -0.20 -13.20 -1.68
N LEU A 443 -1.05 -12.95 -0.68
CA LEU A 443 -2.38 -13.54 -0.64
C LEU A 443 -3.20 -13.06 -1.84
N ASP A 444 -3.76 -14.00 -2.59
CA ASP A 444 -4.66 -13.70 -3.69
C ASP A 444 -6.05 -13.36 -3.13
N SER A 445 -6.16 -12.15 -2.59
CA SER A 445 -7.33 -11.65 -1.89
C SER A 445 -7.30 -10.12 -1.82
N PRO A 446 -8.48 -9.47 -1.71
CA PRO A 446 -8.55 -8.03 -1.50
C PRO A 446 -7.85 -7.65 -0.19
N GLU A 447 -6.88 -6.73 -0.25
CA GLU A 447 -6.10 -6.31 0.90
C GLU A 447 -6.98 -5.71 1.99
N GLY A 448 -8.00 -4.94 1.62
CA GLY A 448 -8.95 -4.39 2.58
C GLY A 448 -9.64 -5.47 3.42
N SER A 449 -10.04 -6.58 2.80
CA SER A 449 -10.67 -7.71 3.51
C SER A 449 -9.65 -8.43 4.39
N THR A 450 -8.44 -8.67 3.87
CA THR A 450 -7.36 -9.30 4.64
C THR A 450 -7.01 -8.50 5.88
N ARG A 451 -6.78 -7.19 5.73
CA ARG A 451 -6.48 -6.27 6.85
C ARG A 451 -7.61 -6.21 7.87
N TYR A 452 -8.87 -6.28 7.42
CA TYR A 452 -10.00 -6.29 8.34
C TYR A 452 -10.00 -7.57 9.18
N TRP A 453 -9.90 -8.74 8.54
CA TRP A 453 -9.95 -10.01 9.27
C TRP A 453 -8.72 -10.28 10.14
N THR A 454 -7.53 -9.81 9.74
CA THR A 454 -6.35 -9.84 10.62
C THR A 454 -6.50 -8.84 11.78
N GLY A 455 -7.02 -7.64 11.53
CA GLY A 455 -7.35 -6.67 12.59
C GLY A 455 -8.40 -7.17 13.58
N ARG A 456 -9.42 -7.90 13.10
CA ARG A 456 -10.43 -8.57 13.94
C ARG A 456 -9.81 -9.68 14.79
N LEU A 457 -8.91 -10.48 14.22
CA LEU A 457 -8.17 -11.52 14.93
C LEU A 457 -7.32 -10.91 16.05
N ASP A 458 -6.58 -9.84 15.75
CA ASP A 458 -5.80 -9.10 16.74
C ASP A 458 -6.74 -8.58 17.83
N TYR A 459 -7.83 -7.91 17.47
CA TYR A 459 -8.75 -7.36 18.45
C TYR A 459 -9.33 -8.42 19.39
N PHE A 460 -9.74 -9.58 18.86
CA PHE A 460 -10.20 -10.72 19.66
C PHE A 460 -9.11 -11.23 20.61
N THR A 461 -7.89 -11.34 20.12
CA THR A 461 -6.74 -11.79 20.91
C THR A 461 -6.45 -10.83 22.05
N TYR A 462 -6.38 -9.53 21.77
CA TYR A 462 -6.14 -8.48 22.77
C TYR A 462 -7.28 -8.41 23.80
N ALA A 463 -8.54 -8.48 23.37
CA ALA A 463 -9.69 -8.48 24.29
C ALA A 463 -9.68 -9.67 25.25
N MET A 464 -9.37 -10.86 24.72
CA MET A 464 -9.37 -12.09 25.51
C MET A 464 -8.33 -12.07 26.64
N VAL A 465 -7.23 -11.33 26.46
CA VAL A 465 -6.17 -11.19 27.46
C VAL A 465 -6.24 -9.87 28.24
N GLY A 466 -7.35 -9.12 28.11
CA GLY A 466 -7.58 -7.87 28.86
C GLY A 466 -6.74 -6.69 28.38
N GLN A 467 -6.27 -6.71 27.13
CA GLN A 467 -5.37 -5.73 26.55
C GLN A 467 -6.04 -4.87 25.46
N GLU A 468 -7.37 -4.71 25.49
CA GLU A 468 -8.08 -3.85 24.52
C GLU A 468 -7.55 -2.42 24.48
N THR A 469 -7.19 -1.86 25.64
CA THR A 469 -6.62 -0.52 25.75
C THR A 469 -5.30 -0.41 24.97
N ILE A 470 -4.48 -1.47 24.96
CA ILE A 470 -3.25 -1.51 24.17
C ILE A 470 -3.57 -1.52 22.67
N PHE A 471 -4.56 -2.33 22.26
CA PHE A 471 -5.01 -2.34 20.87
C PHE A 471 -5.51 -0.95 20.44
N LYS A 472 -6.35 -0.30 21.23
CA LYS A 472 -6.87 1.05 20.95
C LYS A 472 -5.76 2.11 20.91
N ALA A 473 -4.75 2.01 21.77
CA ALA A 473 -3.58 2.90 21.74
C ALA A 473 -2.78 2.80 20.44
N ARG A 474 -2.63 1.58 19.89
CA ARG A 474 -1.99 1.37 18.57
C ARG A 474 -2.71 2.14 17.47
N LEU A 475 -4.05 2.08 17.48
CA LEU A 475 -4.88 2.80 16.52
C LEU A 475 -4.71 4.32 16.65
N ILE A 476 -4.64 4.83 17.87
CA ILE A 476 -4.43 6.27 18.14
C ILE A 476 -3.08 6.71 17.57
N PHE A 477 -1.98 6.02 17.89
CA PHE A 477 -0.67 6.38 17.37
C PHE A 477 -0.63 6.33 15.83
N ASN A 478 -1.15 5.25 15.24
CA ASN A 478 -1.19 5.09 13.79
C ASN A 478 -1.94 6.24 13.11
N LYS A 479 -3.11 6.62 13.66
CA LYS A 479 -3.91 7.74 13.16
C LYS A 479 -3.16 9.07 13.30
N THR A 480 -2.66 9.39 14.48
CA THR A 480 -1.97 10.66 14.77
C THR A 480 -0.74 10.85 13.87
N ILE A 481 0.08 9.81 13.70
CA ILE A 481 1.29 9.90 12.86
C ILE A 481 0.90 10.09 11.39
N ASN A 482 -0.03 9.28 10.89
CA ASN A 482 -0.44 9.34 9.48
C ASN A 482 -1.10 10.68 9.11
N GLU A 483 -2.00 11.21 9.95
CA GLU A 483 -2.63 12.52 9.72
C GLU A 483 -1.62 13.67 9.79
N SER A 484 -0.57 13.54 10.61
CA SER A 484 0.50 14.54 10.70
C SER A 484 1.42 14.49 9.47
N ILE A 485 1.77 13.29 9.00
CA ILE A 485 2.58 13.11 7.79
C ILE A 485 1.86 13.63 6.55
N ILE A 486 0.54 13.38 6.39
CA ILE A 486 -0.23 13.90 5.25
C ILE A 486 -0.06 15.42 5.11
N ARG A 487 -0.15 16.16 6.23
CA ARG A 487 0.03 17.62 6.23
C ARG A 487 1.42 18.04 5.76
N ILE A 488 2.46 17.30 6.14
CA ILE A 488 3.82 17.54 5.64
C ILE A 488 3.90 17.28 4.13
N LEU A 489 3.30 16.19 3.64
CA LEU A 489 3.31 15.83 2.22
C LEU A 489 2.60 16.87 1.33
N GLU A 490 1.56 17.53 1.84
CA GLU A 490 0.86 18.62 1.14
C GLU A 490 1.78 19.83 0.84
N THR A 491 2.87 20.00 1.58
CA THR A 491 3.86 21.07 1.33
C THR A 491 4.76 20.78 0.12
N LEU A 492 4.85 19.52 -0.34
CA LEU A 492 5.77 19.06 -1.40
C LEU A 492 7.26 19.34 -1.11
N ASP A 493 7.61 19.68 0.13
CA ASP A 493 8.97 19.95 0.55
C ASP A 493 9.63 18.68 1.08
N LEU A 494 10.54 18.11 0.29
CA LEU A 494 11.27 16.90 0.67
C LEU A 494 12.24 17.13 1.82
N ASP A 495 12.82 18.33 1.92
CA ASP A 495 13.79 18.65 2.97
C ASP A 495 13.06 18.78 4.31
N LEU A 496 11.86 19.39 4.29
CA LEU A 496 10.98 19.42 5.46
C LEU A 496 10.53 18.02 5.87
N LEU A 497 10.17 17.16 4.91
CA LEU A 497 9.80 15.78 5.20
C LEU A 497 10.94 15.02 5.89
N ASP A 498 12.16 15.11 5.35
CA ASP A 498 13.34 14.47 5.92
C ASP A 498 13.68 15.05 7.31
N GLU A 499 13.66 16.37 7.47
CA GLU A 499 13.88 17.04 8.76
C GLU A 499 12.90 16.54 9.82
N LYS A 500 11.60 16.51 9.50
CA LYS A 500 10.55 16.10 10.45
C LYS A 500 10.62 14.62 10.79
N LEU A 501 10.88 13.75 9.81
CA LEU A 501 11.06 12.32 10.05
C LEU A 501 12.32 12.05 10.87
N SER A 502 13.42 12.74 10.58
CA SER A 502 14.68 12.62 11.33
C SER A 502 14.52 13.10 12.78
N LEU A 503 13.82 14.22 12.99
CA LEU A 503 13.50 14.71 14.33
C LEU A 503 12.60 13.73 15.08
N PHE A 504 11.59 13.18 14.40
CA PHE A 504 10.69 12.20 14.96
C PHE A 504 11.41 10.91 15.41
N VAL A 505 12.30 10.37 14.58
CA VAL A 505 13.10 9.18 14.91
C VAL A 505 14.10 9.48 16.03
N SER A 506 14.85 10.59 15.93
CA SER A 506 15.89 10.93 16.93
C SER A 506 15.34 11.22 18.34
N THR A 507 14.06 11.58 18.44
CA THR A 507 13.38 11.81 19.72
C THR A 507 12.56 10.61 20.20
N ASN A 508 12.69 9.43 19.58
CA ASN A 508 11.87 8.25 19.84
C ASN A 508 10.36 8.57 19.79
N GLY A 509 9.93 9.26 18.75
CA GLY A 509 8.56 9.74 18.60
C GLY A 509 8.16 10.83 19.59
N GLY A 510 9.13 11.66 20.01
CA GLY A 510 8.92 12.81 20.90
C GLY A 510 8.93 12.55 22.39
N THR A 511 9.44 11.39 22.80
CA THR A 511 9.47 10.97 24.20
C THR A 511 10.82 11.15 24.89
N ALA A 512 11.86 11.49 24.12
CA ALA A 512 13.22 11.72 24.62
C ALA A 512 13.57 13.22 24.82
N LEU A 513 12.57 14.10 24.91
CA LEU A 513 12.76 15.55 25.12
C LEU A 513 13.02 15.92 26.59
#